data_AF-A0AAJ7N8G3-F1
#
_entry.id   AF-A0AAJ7N8G3-F1
#
_cell.length_a   1.000
_cell.length_b   1.000
_cell.length_c   1.000
_cell.angle_alpha   90.00
_cell.angle_beta   90.00
_cell.angle_gamma   90.00
#
_symmetry.space_group_name_H-M   'P 1'
#
loop_
_entity.id
_entity.type
_entity.pdbx_description
1 polymer ?
#
loop_
_entity_poly.entity_id
_entity_poly.type
_entity_poly.pdbx_seq_one_letter_code
_entity_poly.pdbx_strand_id
1 'polypeptide(L)'
;MCQILHPLYCACMHRGSHRPDITASKMSHLYQQTIEALIYSGRYDDSPDFTVVLQPFIKLFNAPNADPKRAPPIDPALVTYDCFHFSQKGHALGANLLWNNMFEPVGNKTERGLPEVFERLLCPNENAPYIFTNVNSRRFRMTGRQDGITVARRRARGTD
;
A
#
# COMPACT_ATOMS: atom_id res chain seq x y z
N MET A 1 23.26 -9.90 14.32
CA MET A 1 21.90 -10.40 14.59
C MET A 1 21.17 -10.76 13.30
N CYS A 2 20.93 -9.82 12.37
CA CYS A 2 20.18 -10.06 11.12
C CYS A 2 20.67 -11.30 10.33
N GLN A 3 21.98 -11.41 10.09
CA GLN A 3 22.59 -12.50 9.29
C GLN A 3 22.39 -13.90 9.90
N ILE A 4 22.07 -13.97 11.19
CA ILE A 4 21.80 -15.23 11.90
C ILE A 4 20.29 -15.53 11.89
N LEU A 5 19.46 -14.50 12.12
CA LEU A 5 18.02 -14.67 12.27
C LEU A 5 17.28 -14.82 10.94
N HIS A 6 17.72 -14.14 9.87
CA HIS A 6 17.04 -14.22 8.56
C HIS A 6 17.03 -15.64 7.97
N PRO A 7 18.15 -16.39 7.96
CA PRO A 7 18.12 -17.78 7.49
C PRO A 7 17.24 -18.72 8.35
N LEU A 8 17.03 -18.39 9.63
CA LEU A 8 16.17 -19.16 10.53
C LEU A 8 14.68 -18.90 10.23
N TYR A 9 14.26 -17.64 10.16
CA TYR A 9 12.85 -17.27 9.94
C TYR A 9 12.41 -17.42 8.49
N CYS A 10 13.32 -17.19 7.55
CA CYS A 10 13.04 -17.19 6.10
C CYS A 10 13.80 -18.33 5.39
N ALA A 11 13.82 -19.52 5.98
CA ALA A 11 14.60 -20.66 5.48
C ALA A 11 14.37 -20.96 3.99
N CYS A 12 13.13 -20.89 3.50
CA CYS A 12 12.81 -21.10 2.08
C CYS A 12 13.46 -20.07 1.15
N MET A 13 13.62 -18.83 1.60
CA MET A 13 14.24 -17.75 0.83
C MET A 13 15.76 -17.90 0.74
N HIS A 14 16.39 -18.45 1.80
CA HIS A 14 17.83 -18.62 1.91
C HIS A 14 18.35 -19.96 1.35
N ARG A 15 17.47 -20.93 1.06
CA ARG A 15 17.87 -22.21 0.46
C ARG A 15 18.19 -22.05 -1.03
N GLY A 16 19.43 -22.38 -1.41
CA GLY A 16 19.85 -22.48 -2.81
C GLY A 16 20.05 -21.16 -3.55
N SER A 17 19.74 -20.00 -2.95
CA SER A 17 19.99 -18.69 -3.56
C SER A 17 21.33 -18.12 -3.10
N HIS A 18 22.20 -17.77 -4.04
CA HIS A 18 23.44 -17.03 -3.76
C HIS A 18 23.16 -15.56 -3.37
N ARG A 19 21.97 -15.04 -3.70
CA ARG A 19 21.53 -13.66 -3.44
C ARG A 19 20.05 -13.65 -3.03
N PRO A 20 19.71 -14.18 -1.83
CA PRO A 20 18.33 -14.31 -1.38
C PRO A 20 17.60 -12.96 -1.27
N ASP A 21 18.35 -11.90 -0.98
CA ASP A 21 17.91 -10.50 -0.97
C ASP A 21 17.34 -10.06 -2.33
N ILE A 22 18.06 -10.35 -3.42
CA ILE A 22 17.64 -10.01 -4.78
C ILE A 22 16.43 -10.85 -5.20
N THR A 23 16.44 -12.15 -4.91
CA THR A 23 15.32 -13.04 -5.23
C THR A 23 14.04 -12.58 -4.54
N ALA A 24 14.11 -12.24 -3.25
CA ALA A 24 12.99 -11.74 -2.48
C ALA A 24 12.45 -10.42 -3.01
N SER A 25 13.34 -9.46 -3.33
CA SER A 25 12.95 -8.18 -3.91
C SER A 25 12.21 -8.37 -5.25
N LYS A 26 12.73 -9.21 -6.15
CA LYS A 26 12.05 -9.53 -7.42
C LYS A 26 10.67 -10.14 -7.21
N MET A 27 10.54 -11.10 -6.28
CA MET A 27 9.25 -11.72 -5.97
C MET A 27 8.27 -10.71 -5.38
N SER A 28 8.69 -9.87 -4.44
CA SER A 28 7.86 -8.80 -3.86
C SER A 28 7.32 -7.87 -4.96
N HIS A 29 8.16 -7.47 -5.92
CA HIS A 29 7.72 -6.64 -7.05
C HIS A 29 6.70 -7.34 -7.95
N LEU A 30 6.89 -8.62 -8.28
CA LEU A 30 5.93 -9.38 -9.08
C LEU A 30 4.58 -9.52 -8.37
N TYR A 31 4.59 -9.74 -7.05
CA TYR A 31 3.37 -9.75 -6.24
C TYR A 31 2.68 -8.38 -6.25
N GLN A 32 3.43 -7.28 -6.07
CA GLN A 32 2.89 -5.92 -6.12
C GLN A 32 2.23 -5.62 -7.47
N GLN A 33 2.92 -5.92 -8.58
CA GLN A 33 2.40 -5.73 -9.94
C GLN A 33 1.12 -6.54 -10.18
N THR A 34 1.07 -7.78 -9.69
CA THR A 34 -0.10 -8.66 -9.86
C THR A 34 -1.30 -8.16 -9.04
N ILE A 35 -1.07 -7.71 -7.81
CA ILE A 35 -2.12 -7.12 -6.96
C ILE A 35 -2.63 -5.81 -7.55
N GLU A 36 -1.75 -4.96 -8.08
CA GLU A 36 -2.12 -3.74 -8.80
C GLU A 36 -3.02 -4.06 -10.00
N ALA A 37 -2.60 -4.98 -10.87
CA ALA A 37 -3.38 -5.39 -12.03
C ALA A 37 -4.76 -5.96 -11.63
N LEU A 38 -4.80 -6.78 -10.58
CA LEU A 38 -6.05 -7.35 -10.07
C LEU A 38 -7.00 -6.27 -9.55
N ILE A 39 -6.53 -5.34 -8.72
CA ILE A 39 -7.38 -4.30 -8.12
C ILE A 39 -7.82 -3.29 -9.18
N TYR A 40 -6.92 -2.86 -10.07
CA TYR A 40 -7.25 -1.89 -11.13
C TYR A 40 -8.05 -2.48 -12.30
N SER A 41 -8.27 -3.80 -12.34
CA SER A 41 -9.19 -4.42 -13.31
C SER A 41 -10.65 -3.98 -13.16
N GLY A 42 -11.01 -3.35 -12.03
CA GLY A 42 -12.39 -2.97 -11.71
C GLY A 42 -13.25 -4.13 -11.21
N ARG A 43 -12.66 -5.32 -10.98
CA ARG A 43 -13.35 -6.52 -10.47
C ARG A 43 -14.18 -6.28 -9.20
N TYR A 44 -13.79 -5.31 -8.38
CA TYR A 44 -14.42 -5.01 -7.09
C TYR A 44 -15.26 -3.73 -7.11
N ASP A 45 -15.43 -3.07 -8.25
CA ASP A 45 -16.15 -1.79 -8.37
C ASP A 45 -17.59 -1.97 -8.90
N ASP A 46 -18.19 -3.14 -8.68
CA ASP A 46 -19.51 -3.51 -9.19
C ASP A 46 -20.64 -3.45 -8.14
N SER A 47 -20.29 -3.12 -6.88
CA SER A 47 -21.21 -3.01 -5.75
C SER A 47 -21.21 -1.60 -5.13
N PRO A 48 -22.38 -1.08 -4.70
CA PRO A 48 -22.45 0.14 -3.88
C PRO A 48 -21.87 -0.05 -2.47
N ASP A 49 -21.86 -1.28 -1.96
CA ASP A 49 -21.64 -1.56 -0.53
C ASP A 49 -20.22 -2.09 -0.23
N PHE A 50 -19.45 -2.39 -1.27
CA PHE A 50 -18.10 -2.95 -1.14
C PHE A 50 -17.22 -2.54 -2.32
N THR A 51 -15.94 -2.25 -2.04
CA THR A 51 -14.89 -2.02 -3.04
C THR A 51 -13.54 -2.35 -2.44
N VAL A 52 -12.53 -2.53 -3.29
CA VAL A 52 -11.15 -2.77 -2.90
C VAL A 52 -10.28 -1.65 -3.46
N VAL A 53 -9.51 -1.01 -2.58
CA VAL A 53 -8.60 0.08 -2.94
C VAL A 53 -7.19 -0.31 -2.51
N LEU A 54 -6.25 -0.28 -3.44
CA LEU A 54 -4.84 -0.48 -3.14
C LEU A 54 -4.29 0.74 -2.39
N GLN A 55 -3.57 0.48 -1.29
CA GLN A 55 -2.81 1.50 -0.56
C GLN A 55 -1.31 1.26 -0.80
N PRO A 56 -0.65 2.05 -1.66
CA PRO A 56 0.72 1.78 -2.10
C PRO A 56 1.80 2.10 -1.06
N PHE A 57 1.46 2.57 0.14
CA PHE A 57 2.42 2.94 1.18
C PHE A 57 3.49 1.87 1.46
N ILE A 58 3.15 0.58 1.34
CA ILE A 58 4.10 -0.51 1.61
C ILE A 58 5.26 -0.54 0.60
N LYS A 59 5.08 0.02 -0.62
CA LYS A 59 6.13 0.16 -1.62
C LYS A 59 7.30 1.01 -1.11
N LEU A 60 7.05 1.91 -0.15
CA LEU A 60 8.04 2.80 0.45
C LEU A 60 9.05 2.08 1.33
N PHE A 61 8.65 0.94 1.90
CA PHE A 61 9.52 0.10 2.72
C PHE A 61 10.25 -0.98 1.91
N ASN A 62 9.88 -1.13 0.63
CA ASN A 62 10.57 -2.07 -0.25
C ASN A 62 11.82 -1.41 -0.84
N ALA A 63 12.89 -2.19 -0.99
CA ALA A 63 14.08 -1.73 -1.67
C ALA A 63 13.75 -1.38 -3.14
N PRO A 64 14.17 -0.21 -3.66
CA PRO A 64 14.03 0.11 -5.07
C PRO A 64 14.83 -0.84 -5.96
N ASN A 65 14.25 -1.18 -7.11
CA ASN A 65 14.86 -1.85 -8.26
C ASN A 65 15.82 -3.01 -7.92
N ALA A 66 15.24 -4.11 -7.45
CA ALA A 66 15.76 -5.49 -7.42
C ALA A 66 17.08 -5.77 -6.67
N ASP A 67 17.99 -4.80 -6.51
CA ASP A 67 19.22 -4.92 -5.73
C ASP A 67 19.12 -4.04 -4.49
N PRO A 68 18.72 -4.61 -3.33
CA PRO A 68 18.66 -3.88 -2.07
C PRO A 68 19.97 -3.21 -1.67
N LYS A 69 21.12 -3.65 -2.22
CA LYS A 69 22.42 -3.03 -1.95
C LYS A 69 22.59 -1.66 -2.62
N ARG A 70 21.78 -1.35 -3.64
CA ARG A 70 21.79 -0.06 -4.34
C ARG A 70 20.66 0.85 -3.89
N ALA A 71 19.80 0.37 -2.99
CA ALA A 71 18.76 1.16 -2.39
C ALA A 71 19.34 2.25 -1.50
N PRO A 72 18.69 3.43 -1.43
CA PRO A 72 18.94 4.36 -0.34
C PRO A 72 18.73 3.65 1.00
N PRO A 73 19.61 3.85 1.98
CA PRO A 73 19.43 3.27 3.31
C PRO A 73 18.14 3.83 3.93
N ILE A 74 17.34 2.95 4.49
CA ILE A 74 16.22 3.32 5.36
C ILE A 74 16.73 3.49 6.79
N ASP A 75 16.04 4.31 7.58
CA ASP A 75 16.34 4.45 9.01
C ASP A 75 16.26 3.06 9.70
N PRO A 76 17.36 2.53 10.24
CA PRO A 76 17.38 1.22 10.87
C PRO A 76 16.46 1.15 12.10
N ALA A 77 16.10 2.28 12.71
CA ALA A 77 15.14 2.32 13.82
C ALA A 77 13.70 1.96 13.40
N LEU A 78 13.41 1.84 12.10
CA LEU A 78 12.09 1.40 11.60
C LEU A 78 11.87 -0.12 11.70
N VAL A 79 12.91 -0.90 11.95
CA VAL A 79 12.82 -2.36 12.12
C VAL A 79 13.34 -2.78 13.50
N THR A 80 12.94 -3.97 13.97
CA THR A 80 13.44 -4.52 15.22
C THR A 80 14.85 -5.08 15.08
N TYR A 81 15.43 -5.61 16.16
CA TYR A 81 16.76 -6.23 16.18
C TYR A 81 16.93 -7.43 15.23
N ASP A 82 15.82 -8.02 14.77
CA ASP A 82 15.84 -9.06 13.73
C ASP A 82 15.98 -8.51 12.31
N CYS A 83 15.88 -7.20 12.14
CA CYS A 83 16.02 -6.51 10.85
C CYS A 83 14.98 -6.97 9.82
N PHE A 84 13.81 -7.41 10.28
CA PHE A 84 12.73 -7.95 9.45
C PHE A 84 11.36 -7.38 9.86
N HIS A 85 10.98 -7.53 11.13
CA HIS A 85 9.72 -6.98 11.61
C HIS A 85 9.83 -5.48 11.87
N PHE A 86 8.73 -4.75 11.66
CA PHE A 86 8.67 -3.33 12.00
C PHE A 86 8.83 -3.13 13.51
N SER A 87 9.58 -2.10 13.88
CA SER A 87 9.62 -1.61 15.26
C SER A 87 8.33 -0.85 15.59
N GLN A 88 8.19 -0.40 16.84
CA GLN A 88 7.11 0.53 17.20
C GLN A 88 7.12 1.79 16.32
N LYS A 89 8.33 2.33 16.03
CA LYS A 89 8.50 3.47 15.11
C LYS A 89 8.08 3.12 13.69
N GLY A 90 8.48 1.94 13.20
CA GLY A 90 8.08 1.43 11.88
C GLY A 90 6.57 1.27 11.73
N HIS A 91 5.91 0.68 12.72
CA HIS A 91 4.46 0.56 12.76
C HIS A 91 3.76 1.92 12.79
N ALA A 92 4.26 2.87 13.59
CA ALA A 92 3.70 4.22 13.64
C ALA A 92 3.81 4.94 12.29
N LEU A 93 4.97 4.86 11.62
CA LEU A 93 5.15 5.41 10.28
C LEU A 93 4.23 4.74 9.25
N GLY A 94 4.19 3.41 9.23
CA GLY A 94 3.34 2.64 8.33
C GLY A 94 1.85 2.97 8.49
N ALA A 95 1.37 3.07 9.74
CA ALA A 95 -0.01 3.46 10.04
C ALA A 95 -0.32 4.89 9.57
N ASN A 96 0.61 5.84 9.78
CA ASN A 96 0.43 7.21 9.32
C ASN A 96 0.40 7.32 7.78
N LEU A 97 1.29 6.60 7.09
CA LEU A 97 1.31 6.55 5.63
C LEU A 97 0.02 5.93 5.07
N LEU A 98 -0.44 4.82 5.66
CA LEU A 98 -1.72 4.19 5.30
C LEU A 98 -2.89 5.16 5.51
N TRP A 99 -2.94 5.85 6.65
CA TRP A 99 -3.98 6.85 6.94
C TRP A 99 -4.03 7.94 5.88
N ASN A 100 -2.88 8.55 5.56
CA ASN A 100 -2.81 9.57 4.53
C ASN A 100 -3.23 9.02 3.15
N ASN A 101 -2.75 7.84 2.77
CA ASN A 101 -3.15 7.18 1.52
C ASN A 101 -4.68 6.96 1.43
N MET A 102 -5.37 6.64 2.54
CA MET A 102 -6.84 6.53 2.54
C MET A 102 -7.55 7.87 2.25
N PHE A 103 -6.92 9.00 2.58
CA PHE A 103 -7.42 10.36 2.33
C PHE A 103 -6.82 11.02 1.07
N GLU A 104 -6.17 10.24 0.21
CA GLU A 104 -5.69 10.66 -1.10
C GLU A 104 -6.49 10.01 -2.24
N PRO A 105 -6.91 10.75 -3.28
CA PRO A 105 -7.71 10.20 -4.36
C PRO A 105 -6.97 9.09 -5.11
N VAL A 106 -7.71 8.07 -5.53
CA VAL A 106 -7.17 6.98 -6.35
C VAL A 106 -6.57 7.55 -7.64
N GLY A 107 -5.36 7.06 -7.97
CA GLY A 107 -4.52 7.57 -9.06
C GLY A 107 -3.70 8.80 -8.69
N ASN A 108 -3.77 9.29 -7.46
CA ASN A 108 -2.91 10.35 -6.93
C ASN A 108 -2.59 10.10 -5.44
N LYS A 109 -2.27 8.85 -5.11
CA LYS A 109 -1.80 8.45 -3.78
C LYS A 109 -0.29 8.65 -3.69
N THR A 110 0.21 8.97 -2.51
CA THR A 110 1.64 9.08 -2.25
C THR A 110 2.29 7.69 -2.37
N GLU A 111 3.28 7.56 -3.27
CA GLU A 111 4.02 6.32 -3.52
C GLU A 111 5.54 6.46 -3.29
N ARG A 112 6.02 7.64 -2.86
CA ARG A 112 7.45 7.90 -2.62
C ARG A 112 7.68 8.72 -1.34
N GLY A 113 8.84 8.53 -0.74
CA GLY A 113 9.29 9.25 0.46
C GLY A 113 8.99 8.51 1.77
N LEU A 114 9.90 8.65 2.74
CA LEU A 114 9.74 8.17 4.11
C LEU A 114 9.85 9.40 5.04
N PRO A 115 8.75 10.11 5.30
CA PRO A 115 8.74 11.29 6.16
C PRO A 115 8.93 10.91 7.63
N GLU A 116 9.09 11.92 8.49
CA GLU A 116 9.02 11.69 9.93
C GLU A 116 7.62 11.22 10.35
N VAL A 117 7.55 10.47 11.45
CA VAL A 117 6.28 9.98 11.99
C VAL A 117 5.40 11.17 12.37
N PHE A 118 4.19 11.23 11.82
CA PHE A 118 3.24 12.32 12.00
C PHE A 118 3.69 13.69 11.44
N GLU A 119 4.68 13.74 10.55
CA GLU A 119 5.04 14.97 9.82
C GLU A 119 3.82 15.54 9.07
N ARG A 120 2.97 14.66 8.54
CA ARG A 120 1.70 15.01 7.92
C ARG A 120 0.61 14.04 8.36
N LEU A 121 -0.53 14.58 8.79
CA LEU A 121 -1.74 13.81 9.08
C LEU A 121 -2.92 14.45 8.34
N LEU A 122 -3.46 13.74 7.36
CA LEU A 122 -4.60 14.22 6.59
C LEU A 122 -5.91 14.09 7.36
N CYS A 123 -6.72 15.15 7.28
CA CYS A 123 -8.05 15.21 7.85
C CYS A 123 -9.09 15.39 6.74
N PRO A 124 -10.26 14.74 6.86
CA PRO A 124 -11.40 15.04 5.98
C PRO A 124 -11.84 16.50 6.09
N ASN A 125 -12.43 17.03 5.03
CA ASN A 125 -13.01 18.38 4.98
C ASN A 125 -14.34 18.37 4.22
N GLU A 126 -15.02 19.51 4.13
CA GLU A 126 -16.35 19.61 3.50
C GLU A 126 -16.38 19.20 2.02
N ASN A 127 -15.26 19.33 1.30
CA ASN A 127 -15.14 18.91 -0.09
C ASN A 127 -14.82 17.40 -0.20
N ALA A 128 -14.08 16.83 0.75
CA ALA A 128 -13.70 15.43 0.79
C ALA A 128 -13.88 14.81 2.20
N PRO A 129 -15.13 14.54 2.64
CA PRO A 129 -15.41 14.05 3.98
C PRO A 129 -15.20 12.54 4.17
N TYR A 130 -14.93 11.77 3.11
CA TYR A 130 -14.86 10.31 3.13
C TYR A 130 -13.49 9.77 2.69
N ILE A 131 -13.19 8.53 3.09
CA ILE A 131 -12.07 7.76 2.53
C ILE A 131 -12.25 7.60 1.03
N PHE A 132 -11.17 7.74 0.27
CA PHE A 132 -11.19 7.67 -1.18
C PHE A 132 -11.31 6.23 -1.70
N THR A 133 -12.26 6.05 -2.62
CA THR A 133 -12.54 4.83 -3.38
C THR A 133 -12.40 5.08 -4.88
N ASN A 134 -12.41 4.02 -5.69
CA ASN A 134 -12.40 4.16 -7.15
C ASN A 134 -13.58 5.01 -7.67
N VAL A 135 -14.73 4.92 -7.01
CA VAL A 135 -15.96 5.64 -7.39
C VAL A 135 -15.86 7.12 -7.03
N ASN A 136 -15.58 7.44 -5.76
CA ASN A 136 -15.60 8.84 -5.31
C ASN A 136 -14.37 9.65 -5.79
N SER A 137 -13.25 8.98 -6.09
CA SER A 137 -12.05 9.64 -6.63
C SER A 137 -12.29 10.20 -8.03
N ARG A 138 -13.07 9.50 -8.87
CA ARG A 138 -13.43 9.98 -10.21
C ARG A 138 -14.24 11.27 -10.12
N ARG A 139 -15.24 11.30 -9.23
CA ARG A 139 -16.07 12.49 -9.02
C ARG A 139 -15.26 13.65 -8.47
N PHE A 140 -14.48 13.42 -7.41
CA PHE A 140 -13.63 14.44 -6.81
C PHE A 140 -12.67 15.08 -7.82
N ARG A 141 -12.09 14.29 -8.74
CA ARG A 141 -11.23 14.82 -9.81
C ARG A 141 -11.97 15.74 -10.80
N MET A 142 -13.27 15.52 -11.01
CA MET A 142 -14.08 16.33 -11.93
C MET A 142 -14.67 17.58 -11.27
N THR A 143 -15.11 17.48 -10.01
CA THR A 143 -15.93 18.52 -9.36
C THR A 143 -15.23 19.20 -8.18
N GLY A 144 -14.10 18.65 -7.72
CA GLY A 144 -13.48 19.05 -6.45
C GLY A 144 -14.24 18.58 -5.21
N ARG A 145 -15.31 17.76 -5.35
CA ARG A 145 -16.13 17.30 -4.21
C ARG A 145 -16.50 15.81 -4.29
N GLN A 146 -16.59 15.14 -3.15
CA GLN A 146 -16.97 13.72 -3.06
C GLN A 146 -18.50 13.49 -2.92
N ASP A 147 -19.27 14.50 -2.55
CA ASP A 147 -20.70 14.39 -2.26
C ASP A 147 -21.57 14.33 -3.53
N GLY A 148 -22.79 13.79 -3.39
CA GLY A 148 -23.80 13.70 -4.45
C GLY A 148 -23.62 12.53 -5.43
N ILE A 149 -22.85 11.50 -5.07
CA ILE A 149 -22.75 10.26 -5.84
C ILE A 149 -24.07 9.50 -5.72
N THR A 150 -24.82 9.38 -6.81
CA THR A 150 -25.94 8.45 -6.94
C THR A 150 -25.40 7.11 -7.43
N VAL A 151 -25.29 6.13 -6.54
CA VAL A 151 -24.94 4.76 -6.95
C VAL A 151 -26.21 4.09 -7.47
N ALA A 152 -26.25 3.77 -8.77
CA ALA A 152 -27.33 3.00 -9.34
C ALA A 152 -27.29 1.58 -8.72
N ARG A 153 -28.24 1.25 -7.84
CA ARG A 153 -28.42 -0.13 -7.37
C ARG A 153 -28.73 -0.99 -8.59
N ARG A 154 -27.80 -1.87 -8.98
CA ARG A 154 -28.14 -2.96 -9.91
C ARG A 154 -29.25 -3.78 -9.23
N ARG A 155 -30.43 -3.85 -9.84
CA ARG A 155 -31.48 -4.78 -9.40
C ARG A 155 -30.83 -6.16 -9.30
N ALA A 156 -31.01 -6.82 -8.16
CA ALA A 156 -30.66 -8.22 -8.03
C ALA A 156 -31.26 -8.94 -9.24
N ARG A 157 -30.42 -9.65 -10.01
CA ARG A 157 -30.94 -10.55 -11.04
C ARG A 157 -31.79 -11.57 -10.28
N GLY A 158 -33.11 -11.45 -10.43
CA GLY A 158 -34.05 -12.41 -9.91
C GLY A 158 -33.64 -13.79 -10.38
N THR A 159 -33.50 -14.71 -9.43
CA THR A 159 -33.52 -16.14 -9.69
C THR A 159 -34.98 -16.49 -9.99
N ASP A 160 -35.30 -16.62 -11.28
CA ASP A 160 -36.41 -17.47 -11.73
C ASP A 160 -35.85 -18.89 -11.96
#